data_AF-A0A380HRJ4-F1
#
_entry.id   AF-A0A380HRJ4-F1
#
_cell.length_a   1.000
_cell.length_b   1.000
_cell.length_c   1.000
_cell.angle_alpha   90.00
_cell.angle_beta   90.00
_cell.angle_gamma   90.00
#
_symmetry.space_group_name_H-M   'P 1'
#
loop_
_entity.id
_entity.type
_entity.pdbx_description
1 polymer ?
#
loop_
_entity_poly.entity_id
_entity_poly.type
_entity_poly.pdbx_seq_one_letter_code
_entity_poly.pdbx_strand_id
1 'polypeptide(L)' 'MKHKSTMPNSKLMTTTFPITVLLHLFFIVLSIYNIFIKDSTIAISLSIFSLIIFNSMLTLTIMHI' A
#
# COMPACT_ATOMS: atom_id res chain seq x y z
N MET A 1 -2.26 -41.15 -11.83
CA MET A 1 -1.79 -39.91 -11.16
C MET A 1 -2.96 -38.93 -11.05
N LYS A 2 -3.45 -38.62 -9.85
CA LYS A 2 -4.56 -37.67 -9.65
C LYS A 2 -3.99 -36.25 -9.60
N HIS A 3 -4.35 -35.43 -10.58
CA HIS A 3 -3.97 -34.02 -10.67
C HIS A 3 -4.66 -33.26 -9.52
N LYS A 4 -3.91 -32.91 -8.48
CA LYS A 4 -4.40 -32.10 -7.36
C LYS A 4 -4.44 -30.66 -7.86
N SER A 5 -5.58 -30.22 -8.38
CA SER A 5 -5.80 -28.80 -8.69
C SER A 5 -5.75 -28.03 -7.37
N THR A 6 -4.64 -27.34 -7.12
CA THR A 6 -4.53 -26.30 -6.09
C THR A 6 -5.51 -25.20 -6.47
N MET A 7 -6.73 -25.33 -5.98
CA MET A 7 -7.76 -24.30 -6.06
C MET A 7 -7.17 -23.05 -5.37
N PRO A 8 -7.03 -21.90 -6.05
CA PRO A 8 -6.52 -20.71 -5.41
C PRO A 8 -7.48 -20.34 -4.28
N ASN A 9 -6.91 -20.18 -3.09
CA ASN A 9 -7.61 -19.90 -1.85
C ASN A 9 -8.23 -18.49 -1.95
N SER A 10 -9.41 -18.40 -2.58
CA SER A 10 -10.15 -17.15 -2.83
C SER A 10 -10.34 -16.32 -1.56
N LYS A 11 -10.40 -16.99 -0.40
CA LYS A 11 -10.53 -16.39 0.92
C LYS A 11 -9.28 -15.59 1.36
N LEU A 12 -8.10 -15.95 0.87
CA LEU A 12 -6.83 -15.26 1.17
C LEU A 12 -6.72 -13.95 0.37
N MET A 13 -7.19 -13.93 -0.87
CA MET A 13 -7.22 -12.70 -1.68
C MET A 13 -8.20 -11.67 -1.13
N THR A 14 -9.38 -12.11 -0.65
CA THR A 14 -10.41 -11.22 -0.11
C THR A 14 -10.01 -10.52 1.20
N THR A 15 -9.13 -11.12 2.00
CA THR A 15 -8.67 -10.53 3.27
C THR A 15 -7.41 -9.70 3.11
N THR A 16 -6.53 -10.03 2.16
CA THR A 16 -5.29 -9.28 1.93
C THR A 16 -5.59 -7.88 1.41
N PHE A 17 -6.53 -7.75 0.49
CA PHE A 17 -6.87 -6.48 -0.15
C PHE A 17 -7.29 -5.34 0.82
N PRO A 18 -8.28 -5.50 1.72
CA PRO A 18 -8.69 -4.44 2.63
C PRO A 18 -7.59 -4.04 3.63
N ILE A 19 -6.75 -5.00 4.05
CA ILE A 19 -5.62 -4.73 4.94
C ILE A 19 -4.56 -3.89 4.23
N THR A 20 -4.26 -4.22 2.97
CA THR A 20 -3.32 -3.46 2.14
C THR A 20 -3.77 -2.02 1.95
N VAL A 21 -5.05 -1.78 1.68
CA VAL A 21 -5.62 -0.43 1.51
C VAL A 21 -5.52 0.38 2.81
N LEU A 22 -5.85 -0.21 3.97
CA LEU A 22 -5.71 0.44 5.28
C LEU A 22 -4.26 0.84 5.59
N LEU A 23 -3.30 -0.04 5.27
CA LEU A 23 -1.88 0.24 5.43
C LEU A 23 -1.42 1.41 4.54
N HIS A 24 -1.88 1.46 3.28
CA HIS A 24 -1.58 2.57 2.37
C HIS A 24 -2.13 3.90 2.89
N LEU A 25 -3.38 3.92 3.35
CA LEU A 25 -4.01 5.10 3.97
C LEU A 25 -3.22 5.60 5.18
N PHE A 26 -2.80 4.70 6.07
CA PHE A 26 -1.98 5.05 7.23
C PHE A 26 -0.66 5.72 6.82
N PHE A 27 0.06 5.16 5.85
CA PHE A 27 1.32 5.73 5.37
C PHE A 27 1.14 7.09 4.69
N ILE A 28 0.06 7.29 3.94
CA ILE A 28 -0.25 8.58 3.32
C ILE A 28 -0.44 9.66 4.38
N VAL A 29 -1.26 9.38 5.41
CA VAL A 29 -1.52 10.32 6.51
C VAL A 29 -0.22 10.61 7.28
N LEU A 30 0.58 9.59 7.57
CA LEU A 30 1.86 9.75 8.27
C LEU A 30 2.87 10.61 7.48
N SER A 31 2.97 10.40 6.17
CA SER A 31 3.84 11.21 5.31
C SER A 31 3.36 12.66 5.24
N ILE A 32 2.05 12.90 5.12
CA ILE A 32 1.49 14.26 5.15
C ILE A 32 1.80 14.93 6.49
N TYR A 33 1.60 14.23 7.61
CA TYR A 33 1.93 14.73 8.94
C TYR A 33 3.41 15.11 9.05
N ASN A 34 4.32 14.26 8.57
CA ASN A 34 5.75 14.57 8.55
C ASN A 34 6.09 15.78 7.68
N ILE A 35 5.41 16.00 6.55
CA ILE A 35 5.62 17.18 5.70
C ILE A 35 5.22 18.47 6.44
N PHE A 36 4.15 18.44 7.23
CA PHE A 36 3.66 19.63 7.96
C PHE A 36 4.37 19.90 9.28
N ILE A 37 4.84 18.86 9.97
CA ILE A 37 5.35 18.97 11.36
C ILE A 37 6.88 18.98 11.42
N LYS A 38 7.56 18.33 10.48
CA LYS A 38 9.03 18.21 10.52
C LYS A 38 9.66 19.31 9.67
N ASP A 39 10.58 20.06 10.25
CA ASP A 39 11.44 21.00 9.51
C ASP A 39 12.64 20.33 8.82
N SER A 40 12.88 19.04 9.10
CA SER A 40 14.00 18.32 8.51
C SER A 40 13.76 18.04 7.03
N THR A 41 14.54 18.69 6.16
CA THR A 41 14.51 18.49 4.71
C THR A 41 14.63 17.01 4.33
N ILE A 42 15.43 16.23 5.06
CA ILE A 42 15.60 14.79 4.83
C ILE A 42 14.29 14.04 5.12
N ALA A 43 13.64 14.33 6.24
CA ALA A 43 12.38 13.68 6.62
C ALA A 43 11.24 14.04 5.65
N ILE A 44 11.15 15.30 5.22
CA ILE A 44 10.21 15.76 4.21
C ILE A 44 10.47 15.03 2.88
N SER A 45 11.74 14.96 2.44
CA SER A 45 12.12 14.29 1.19
C SER A 45 11.76 12.80 1.20
N LEU A 46 12.05 12.08 2.29
CA LEU A 46 11.65 10.68 2.45
C LEU A 46 10.12 10.53 2.44
N SER A 47 9.40 11.47 3.05
CA SER A 47 7.94 11.43 3.13
C SER A 47 7.31 11.62 1.75
N ILE A 48 7.81 12.57 0.94
CA ILE A 48 7.38 12.80 -0.44
C ILE A 48 7.71 11.58 -1.31
N PHE A 49 8.93 11.05 -1.21
CA PHE A 49 9.35 9.86 -1.95
C PHE A 49 8.45 8.66 -1.65
N SER A 50 8.19 8.41 -0.36
CA SER A 50 7.28 7.35 0.08
C SER A 50 5.87 7.57 -0.46
N LEU A 51 5.38 8.81 -0.46
CA LEU A 51 4.05 9.16 -0.99
C LEU A 51 3.90 8.75 -2.46
N ILE A 52 4.90 9.02 -3.29
CA ILE A 52 4.88 8.69 -4.72
C ILE A 52 4.79 7.16 -4.92
N ILE A 53 5.58 6.39 -4.17
CA ILE A 53 5.57 4.93 -4.26
C ILE A 53 4.23 4.36 -3.82
N PHE A 54 3.72 4.76 -2.65
CA PHE A 54 2.45 4.24 -2.14
C PHE A 54 1.29 4.63 -3.05
N ASN A 55 1.28 5.83 -3.60
CA ASN A 55 0.21 6.26 -4.51
C ASN A 55 0.26 5.51 -5.86
N SER A 56 1.47 5.19 -6.35
CA SER A 56 1.66 4.37 -7.55
C SER A 56 1.19 2.93 -7.33
N MET A 57 1.53 2.33 -6.19
CA MET A 57 1.08 0.99 -5.82
C MET A 57 -0.43 0.93 -5.60
N LEU A 58 -1.02 1.97 -4.99
CA LEU A 58 -2.47 2.10 -4.85
C LEU A 58 -3.16 2.17 -6.21
N THR A 59 -2.61 2.95 -7.15
CA THR A 59 -3.16 3.06 -8.52
C THR A 59 -3.13 1.70 -9.23
N LEU A 60 -2.01 0.98 -9.17
CA LEU A 60 -1.91 -0.39 -9.72
C LEU A 60 -2.92 -1.34 -9.07
N THR A 61 -3.05 -1.25 -7.75
CA THR A 61 -3.96 -2.06 -6.95
C THR A 61 -5.42 -1.81 -7.32
N ILE A 62 -5.81 -0.56 -7.59
CA ILE A 62 -7.15 -0.19 -8.07
C ILE A 62 -7.36 -0.64 -9.52
N MET A 63 -6.36 -0.48 -10.40
CA MET A 63 -6.49 -0.80 -11.82
C MET A 63 -6.53 -2.30 -12.12
N HIS A 64 -6.02 -3.13 -11.20
CA HIS A 64 -5.96 -4.59 -11.33
C HIS A 64 -7.16 -5.30 -10.65
N ILE A 65 -8.15 -4.54 -10.18
CA ILE A 65 -9.43 -4.98 -9.60
C ILE A 65 -10.58 -4.61 -10.53
#